data_AF-A0A8J5KVW7-F1
#
_entry.id   AF-A0A8J5KVW7-F1
#
_cell.length_a   1.000
_cell.length_b   1.000
_cell.length_c   1.000
_cell.angle_alpha   90.00
_cell.angle_beta   90.00
_cell.angle_gamma   90.00
#
_symmetry.space_group_name_H-M   'P 1'
#
loop_
_entity.id
_entity.type
_entity.pdbx_description
1 polymer ?
#
loop_
_entity_poly.entity_id
_entity_poly.type
_entity_poly.pdbx_seq_one_letter_code
_entity_poly.pdbx_strand_id
1 'polypeptide(L)'
;MGWLGAVWGGDCMDFKPERWITEEGKVRYVPAYKFMAFNCGPRICLGKDLGLMQIKTVVAAVLWNFEVEVLDAARVEPKNSVMLRMKNGMMVTIKKRTRSIE
;
A
#
# COMPACT_ATOMS: atom_id res chain seq x y z
N MET A 1 -15.50 0.16 0.78
CA MET A 1 -15.22 -0.67 1.98
C MET A 1 -13.99 -0.21 2.75
N GLY A 2 -12.82 0.00 2.12
CA GLY A 2 -11.56 0.26 2.85
C GLY A 2 -11.48 1.49 3.77
N TRP A 3 -12.47 2.39 3.70
CA TRP A 3 -12.49 3.70 4.37
C TRP A 3 -13.80 3.89 5.17
N LEU A 4 -14.61 2.83 5.30
CA LEU A 4 -15.87 2.89 6.03
C LEU A 4 -15.61 2.74 7.52
N GLY A 5 -15.95 3.77 8.32
CA GLY A 5 -15.77 3.75 9.77
C GLY A 5 -16.50 2.59 10.45
N ALA A 6 -17.67 2.18 9.95
CA ALA A 6 -18.40 1.02 10.45
C ALA A 6 -17.63 -0.31 10.29
N VAL A 7 -16.69 -0.40 9.34
CA VAL A 7 -15.91 -1.62 9.05
C VAL A 7 -14.51 -1.57 9.67
N TRP A 8 -13.93 -0.36 9.74
CA TRP A 8 -12.51 -0.14 10.06
C TRP A 8 -12.27 0.69 11.32
N GLY A 9 -13.32 1.22 11.96
CA GLY A 9 -13.22 2.05 13.16
C GLY A 9 -12.94 3.53 12.85
N GLY A 10 -12.66 4.32 13.89
CA GLY A 10 -12.39 5.75 13.76
C GLY A 10 -11.06 6.08 13.05
N ASP A 11 -10.13 5.13 13.03
CA ASP A 11 -8.82 5.25 12.37
C ASP A 11 -8.87 4.76 10.90
N CYS A 12 -10.04 4.71 10.27
CA CYS A 12 -10.22 4.20 8.91
C CYS A 12 -9.59 5.06 7.81
N MET A 13 -9.20 6.30 8.14
CA MET A 13 -8.50 7.22 7.26
C MET A 13 -6.98 7.18 7.45
N ASP A 14 -6.51 6.52 8.51
CA ASP A 14 -5.09 6.51 8.88
C ASP A 14 -4.32 5.39 8.17
N PHE A 15 -3.10 5.70 7.73
CA PHE A 15 -2.18 4.69 7.22
C PHE A 15 -1.57 3.91 8.40
N LYS A 16 -2.15 2.73 8.69
CA LYS A 16 -1.77 1.89 9.84
C LYS A 16 -1.44 0.44 9.40
N PRO A 17 -0.20 0.16 8.94
CA PRO A 17 0.23 -1.18 8.53
C PRO A 17 0.05 -2.24 9.62
N GLU A 18 0.19 -1.85 10.89
CA GLU A 18 0.08 -2.71 12.07
C GLU A 18 -1.33 -3.33 12.19
N ARG A 19 -2.33 -2.74 11.52
CA ARG A 19 -3.69 -3.29 11.46
C ARG A 19 -3.73 -4.72 10.90
N TRP A 20 -2.75 -5.07 10.07
CA TRP A 20 -2.62 -6.37 9.40
C TRP A 20 -1.74 -7.36 10.18
N ILE A 21 -1.27 -6.99 11.37
CA ILE A 21 -0.35 -7.78 12.19
C ILE A 21 -1.02 -8.08 13.54
N THR A 22 -0.86 -9.30 14.05
CA THR A 22 -1.32 -9.68 15.40
C THR A 22 -0.30 -9.23 16.46
N GLU A 23 -0.68 -9.25 17.74
CA GLU A 23 0.24 -8.85 18.82
C GLU A 23 1.48 -9.75 18.88
N GLU A 24 1.36 -11.00 18.41
CA GLU A 24 2.46 -11.95 18.28
C GLU A 24 3.29 -11.79 16.99
N GLY A 25 3.07 -10.72 16.22
CA GLY A 25 3.81 -10.42 14.99
C GLY A 25 3.41 -11.24 13.77
N LYS A 26 2.29 -11.98 13.81
CA LYS A 26 1.81 -12.79 12.68
C LYS A 26 0.89 -11.98 11.77
N VAL A 27 0.75 -12.42 10.52
CA VAL A 27 -0.21 -11.80 9.59
C VAL A 27 -1.63 -12.09 10.07
N ARG A 28 -2.40 -11.03 10.32
CA ARG A 28 -3.82 -11.12 10.68
C ARG A 28 -4.64 -11.55 9.47
N TYR A 29 -5.46 -12.59 9.65
CA TYR A 29 -6.44 -12.96 8.63
C TYR A 29 -7.53 -11.89 8.52
N VAL A 30 -7.76 -11.38 7.32
CA VAL A 30 -8.85 -10.46 6.99
C VAL A 30 -9.60 -11.02 5.79
N PRO A 31 -10.92 -11.25 5.88
CA PRO A 31 -11.69 -11.77 4.76
C PRO A 31 -11.64 -10.84 3.54
N ALA A 32 -11.53 -11.42 2.34
CA ALA A 32 -11.41 -10.65 1.10
C ALA A 32 -12.61 -9.72 0.84
N TYR A 33 -13.82 -10.09 1.26
CA TYR A 33 -15.00 -9.24 1.15
C TYR A 33 -14.96 -8.02 2.11
N LYS A 34 -14.18 -8.09 3.20
CA LYS A 34 -13.94 -6.94 4.09
C LYS A 34 -12.96 -5.95 3.45
N PHE A 35 -11.96 -6.45 2.71
CA PHE A 35 -10.97 -5.65 1.99
C PHE A 35 -10.76 -6.15 0.55
N MET A 36 -11.56 -5.64 -0.39
CA MET A 36 -11.63 -6.13 -1.78
C MET A 36 -10.54 -5.55 -2.70
N ALA A 37 -9.26 -5.59 -2.30
CA ALA A 37 -8.16 -5.09 -3.14
C ALA A 37 -7.96 -5.92 -4.43
N PHE A 38 -8.26 -7.22 -4.38
CA PHE A 38 -8.13 -8.15 -5.52
C PHE A 38 -9.48 -8.81 -5.88
N ASN A 39 -10.61 -8.21 -5.47
CA ASN A 39 -11.94 -8.83 -5.45
C ASN A 39 -12.03 -10.06 -4.51
N CYS A 40 -13.11 -10.85 -4.63
CA CYS A 40 -13.33 -12.06 -3.85
C CYS A 40 -14.12 -13.11 -4.65
N GLY A 41 -14.10 -14.37 -4.18
CA GLY A 41 -14.84 -15.48 -4.78
C GLY A 41 -14.19 -16.07 -6.04
N PRO A 42 -14.94 -16.83 -6.87
CA PRO A 42 -14.40 -17.54 -8.04
C PRO A 42 -13.82 -16.63 -9.14
N ARG A 43 -14.14 -15.33 -9.10
CA ARG A 43 -13.65 -14.30 -10.03
C ARG A 43 -12.63 -13.36 -9.38
N ILE A 44 -11.94 -13.83 -8.33
CA ILE A 44 -10.80 -13.13 -7.74
C ILE A 44 -9.74 -12.85 -8.82
N CYS A 45 -8.98 -11.76 -8.66
CA CYS A 45 -7.93 -11.41 -9.60
C CYS A 45 -6.94 -12.57 -9.79
N LEU A 46 -6.84 -13.08 -11.02
CA LEU A 46 -5.92 -14.16 -11.38
C LEU A 46 -4.46 -13.79 -11.11
N GLY A 47 -4.13 -12.51 -11.23
CA GLY A 47 -2.78 -11.98 -10.98
C GLY A 47 -2.48 -11.62 -9.53
N LYS A 48 -3.33 -11.99 -8.55
CA LYS A 48 -3.16 -11.60 -7.15
C LYS A 48 -1.77 -11.93 -6.60
N ASP A 49 -1.35 -13.18 -6.73
CA ASP A 49 -0.11 -13.65 -6.11
C ASP A 49 1.12 -13.06 -6.81
N LEU A 50 1.08 -12.97 -8.15
CA LEU A 50 2.12 -12.29 -8.93
C LEU A 50 2.22 -10.79 -8.56
N GLY A 51 1.09 -10.10 -8.44
CA GLY A 51 1.06 -8.69 -8.07
C GLY A 51 1.62 -8.45 -6.67
N LEU A 52 1.27 -9.30 -5.70
CA LEU A 52 1.82 -9.23 -4.35
C LEU A 52 3.33 -9.49 -4.32
N MET A 53 3.82 -10.45 -5.12
CA MET A 53 5.25 -10.71 -5.27
C MET A 53 5.98 -9.49 -5.84
N GLN A 54 5.46 -8.92 -6.94
CA GLN A 54 6.06 -7.76 -7.60
C GLN A 54 6.13 -6.55 -6.67
N ILE A 55 5.03 -6.23 -5.97
CA ILE A 55 4.98 -5.09 -5.05
C ILE A 55 6.03 -5.27 -3.94
N LYS A 56 6.10 -6.46 -3.31
CA LYS A 56 7.09 -6.72 -2.25
C LYS A 56 8.52 -6.56 -2.76
N THR A 57 8.83 -7.12 -3.93
CA THR A 57 10.17 -7.02 -4.52
C THR A 57 10.55 -5.57 -4.82
N VAL A 58 9.65 -4.80 -5.45
CA VAL A 58 9.91 -3.39 -5.78
C VAL A 58 10.07 -2.55 -4.51
N VAL A 59 9.16 -2.69 -3.55
CA VAL A 59 9.22 -1.94 -2.28
C VAL A 59 10.51 -2.26 -1.52
N ALA A 60 10.87 -3.54 -1.39
CA ALA A 60 12.10 -3.95 -0.74
C ALA A 60 13.34 -3.38 -1.44
N ALA A 61 13.40 -3.47 -2.77
CA ALA A 61 14.52 -2.95 -3.55
C ALA A 61 14.65 -1.42 -3.43
N VAL A 62 13.53 -0.69 -3.46
CA VAL A 62 13.53 0.77 -3.31
C VAL A 62 14.00 1.17 -1.91
N LEU A 63 13.40 0.60 -0.85
CA LEU A 63 13.76 0.92 0.53
C LEU A 63 15.19 0.53 0.89
N TRP A 64 15.72 -0.52 0.26
CA TRP A 64 17.09 -0.99 0.49
C TRP A 64 18.14 -0.05 -0.12
N ASN A 65 17.87 0.46 -1.33
CA ASN A 65 18.86 1.19 -2.13
C ASN A 65 18.70 2.72 -2.09
N PHE A 66 17.52 3.22 -1.72
CA PHE A 66 17.19 4.63 -1.86
C PHE A 66 16.47 5.19 -0.62
N GLU A 67 16.66 6.48 -0.42
CA GLU A 67 15.84 7.33 0.43
C GLU A 67 14.90 8.13 -0.48
N VAL A 68 13.61 8.11 -0.17
CA VAL A 68 12.56 8.72 -0.97
C VAL A 68 11.86 9.78 -0.13
N GLU A 69 11.95 11.03 -0.57
CA GLU A 69 11.32 12.18 0.07
C GLU A 69 10.21 12.73 -0.84
N VAL A 70 8.99 12.87 -0.33
CA VAL A 70 7.87 13.46 -1.08
C VAL A 70 7.98 14.97 -1.03
N LEU A 71 7.95 15.62 -2.20
CA LEU A 71 8.10 17.08 -2.31
C LEU A 71 6.83 17.86 -1.95
N ASP A 72 5.66 17.31 -2.27
CA ASP A 72 4.36 17.90 -1.95
C ASP A 72 3.33 16.78 -1.72
N ALA A 73 3.03 16.51 -0.45
CA ALA A 73 2.03 15.53 -0.06
C ALA A 73 0.59 16.08 -0.11
N ALA A 74 0.41 17.40 -0.19
CA ALA A 74 -0.90 18.05 -0.09
C ALA A 74 -1.73 17.96 -1.38
N ARG A 75 -1.11 17.60 -2.52
CA ARG A 75 -1.73 17.66 -3.85
C ARG A 75 -2.09 16.30 -4.46
N VAL A 76 -2.43 15.32 -3.63
CA VAL A 76 -2.82 13.97 -4.11
C VAL A 76 -4.32 13.93 -4.42
N GLU A 77 -4.66 14.01 -5.70
CA GLU A 77 -6.03 13.89 -6.20
C GLU A 77 -6.20 12.65 -7.09
N PRO A 78 -7.33 11.92 -7.00
CA PRO A 78 -7.62 10.82 -7.90
C PRO A 78 -7.93 11.33 -9.31
N LYS A 79 -7.37 10.68 -10.33
CA LYS A 79 -7.76 10.84 -11.73
C LYS A 79 -9.01 10.01 -11.98
N ASN A 80 -10.00 10.59 -12.66
CA ASN A 80 -11.16 9.82 -13.13
C ASN A 80 -10.71 8.82 -14.21
N SER A 81 -10.55 7.56 -13.81
CA SER A 81 -10.00 6.48 -14.63
C SER A 81 -10.49 5.13 -14.11
N VAL A 82 -10.49 4.11 -14.98
CA VAL A 82 -10.82 2.71 -14.62
C VAL A 82 -9.90 2.17 -13.54
N MET A 83 -8.64 2.61 -13.50
CA MET A 83 -7.70 2.33 -12.43
C MET A 83 -7.45 3.58 -11.60
N LEU A 84 -7.42 3.45 -10.28
CA LEU A 84 -7.08 4.56 -9.39
C LEU A 84 -5.66 5.03 -9.69
N ARG A 85 -5.53 6.26 -10.18
CA ARG A 85 -4.26 6.91 -10.49
C ARG A 85 -4.24 8.31 -9.89
N MET A 86 -3.06 8.84 -9.60
CA MET A 86 -2.90 10.23 -9.21
C MET A 86 -3.03 11.13 -10.43
N LYS A 87 -3.84 12.19 -10.33
CA LYS A 87 -4.08 13.15 -11.43
C LYS A 87 -2.82 13.92 -11.81
N ASN A 88 -2.03 14.33 -10.82
CA ASN A 88 -0.85 15.19 -11.00
C ASN A 88 0.48 14.44 -10.80
N GLY A 89 0.43 13.10 -10.69
CA GLY A 89 1.58 12.32 -10.21
C GLY A 89 1.93 12.61 -8.75
N MET A 90 3.03 12.03 -8.28
CA MET A 90 3.63 12.33 -6.97
C MET A 90 5.11 12.62 -7.20
N MET A 91 5.50 13.88 -6.98
CA MET A 91 6.88 14.30 -7.16
C MET A 91 7.69 13.90 -5.93
N VAL A 92 8.81 13.23 -6.17
CA VAL A 92 9.69 12.74 -5.12
C VAL A 92 11.15 13.07 -5.44
N THR A 93 11.94 13.27 -4.40
CA THR A 93 13.39 13.26 -4.48
C THR A 93 13.88 11.86 -4.12
N ILE A 94 14.77 11.31 -4.93
CA ILE A 94 15.39 10.01 -4.72
C ILE A 94 16.88 10.23 -4.47
N LYS A 95 17.36 9.80 -3.31
CA LYS A 95 18.78 9.81 -2.96
C LYS A 95 19.27 8.37 -2.84
N LYS A 96 20.44 8.06 -3.39
CA LYS A 96 21.07 6.75 -3.15
C LYS A 96 21.39 6.64 -1.66
N ARG A 97 21.01 5.54 -1.04
CA ARG A 97 21.27 5.31 0.38
C ARG A 97 22.74 5.02 0.60
N THR A 98 23.44 5.88 1.34
CA THR A 98 24.83 5.65 1.76
C THR A 98 24.80 4.76 2.99
N ARG A 99 25.56 3.66 2.95
CA ARG A 99 25.65 2.73 4.08
C ARG A 99 26.93 2.99 4.85
N SER A 100 26.81 3.38 6.11
CA SER A 100 27.83 3.06 7.10
C SER A 100 27.64 1.58 7.43
N ILE A 101 28.63 0.75 7.09
CA ILE A 101 28.69 -0.62 7.57
C ILE A 101 29.20 -0.50 9.01
N GLU A 102 28.29 -0.51 9.99
CA GLU A 102 28.62 -0.84 11.38
C GLU A 102 28.21 -2.30 11.64
#